data_AF-A0A9W3BPQ9-F1
#
_entry.id   AF-A0A9W3BPQ9-F1
#
_cell.length_a   1.000
_cell.length_b   1.000
_cell.length_c   1.000
_cell.angle_alpha   90.00
_cell.angle_beta   90.00
_cell.angle_gamma   90.00
#
_symmetry.space_group_name_H-M   'P 1'
#
loop_
_entity.id
_entity.type
_entity.pdbx_description
1 polymer ?
#
loop_
_entity_poly.entity_id
_entity_poly.type
_entity_poly.pdbx_seq_one_letter_code
_entity_poly.pdbx_strand_id
1 'polypeptide(L)'
;MWNNCTVPSHSRSEQPKPELAETSKKNLCISMFSKLQVPRVIAFLRFIFHLIFLGFFAIWIISFLAVNTLHWIEWVLLTWVIFYSAEIVNQCIRNVMRHRWSCWSFIDRIELVSVLLFLISWILHIAAYMHQDKQQLMDCVLTLFSIDFMLFCIYTLEFCYITKSLGPRLIVIIKMAKILSQFLLIIFAFFIAFAVSSQAVLYPKTQLTGLLFFRIFKRPFWSVFGDLTLDELDPNAECTDNATLYYDYKQLRCPSDVGSYYVPIIMGLYVIIVNILLFNLIIALFNSAIKTNEEEVEELWHRQFMSFTCEHSILLFMIPPITWLSCLLQQDENSRRYPFDLEGQDLEKMIKLASIETEQRDMYLKEVEDIKQNTMSLATPSVVSQGIFFSSYFFTISILK
;
A
#
# COMPACT_ATOMS: atom_id res chain seq x y z
N MET A 1 40.54 -85.27 -2.41
CA MET A 1 40.34 -85.90 -3.74
C MET A 1 39.16 -85.18 -4.38
N TRP A 2 39.46 -84.18 -5.22
CA TRP A 2 39.44 -84.28 -6.70
C TRP A 2 37.98 -84.19 -7.22
N ASN A 3 37.60 -83.02 -7.74
CA ASN A 3 37.53 -82.67 -9.18
C ASN A 3 36.16 -83.09 -9.76
N ASN A 4 35.40 -82.33 -10.57
CA ASN A 4 35.68 -81.29 -11.56
C ASN A 4 34.35 -80.55 -11.84
N CYS A 5 34.33 -79.22 -11.91
CA CYS A 5 34.31 -78.39 -13.14
C CYS A 5 33.14 -78.64 -14.11
N THR A 6 32.31 -77.62 -14.33
CA THR A 6 32.27 -76.86 -15.61
C THR A 6 31.25 -75.71 -15.58
N VAL A 7 31.71 -74.53 -16.01
CA VAL A 7 30.94 -73.36 -16.47
C VAL A 7 31.01 -73.39 -18.01
N PRO A 8 29.93 -73.03 -18.74
CA PRO A 8 29.93 -71.77 -19.52
C PRO A 8 28.51 -71.13 -19.59
N SER A 9 28.32 -69.84 -19.27
CA SER A 9 28.53 -68.61 -20.07
C SER A 9 27.26 -68.08 -20.77
N HIS A 10 27.04 -66.77 -20.60
CA HIS A 10 26.32 -65.81 -21.45
C HIS A 10 24.82 -65.48 -21.24
N SER A 11 24.65 -64.33 -20.56
CA SER A 11 23.82 -63.16 -20.90
C SER A 11 22.29 -63.25 -20.93
N ARG A 12 21.66 -62.67 -19.90
CA ARG A 12 20.48 -61.80 -20.06
C ARG A 12 20.54 -60.64 -19.08
N SER A 13 20.46 -59.45 -19.64
CA SER A 13 20.42 -58.13 -19.00
C SER A 13 19.36 -58.00 -17.90
N GLU A 14 19.78 -57.66 -16.68
CA GLU A 14 18.89 -57.08 -15.67
C GLU A 14 18.68 -55.59 -15.99
N GLN A 15 17.45 -55.21 -16.36
CA GLN A 15 17.01 -53.83 -16.39
C GLN A 15 16.75 -53.33 -14.95
N PRO A 16 17.06 -52.06 -14.61
CA PRO A 16 16.72 -51.52 -13.30
C PRO A 16 15.21 -51.22 -13.20
N LYS A 17 14.59 -51.68 -12.11
CA LYS A 17 13.16 -51.54 -11.80
C LYS A 17 12.71 -50.06 -11.76
N PRO A 18 11.54 -49.71 -12.31
CA PRO A 18 11.03 -48.33 -12.41
C PRO A 18 10.59 -47.68 -11.09
N GLU A 19 10.41 -48.43 -10.00
CA GLU A 19 9.84 -47.91 -8.74
C GLU A 19 10.77 -46.96 -7.96
N LEU A 20 12.09 -47.09 -8.09
CA LEU A 20 13.05 -46.24 -7.37
C LEU A 20 13.18 -44.81 -7.97
N ALA A 21 12.82 -44.67 -9.25
CA ALA A 21 12.87 -43.38 -9.96
C ALA A 21 11.64 -42.51 -9.66
N GLU A 22 10.48 -43.11 -9.40
CA GLU A 22 9.25 -42.39 -9.03
C GLU A 22 9.29 -41.82 -7.61
N THR A 23 9.88 -42.55 -6.65
CA THR A 23 10.05 -42.07 -5.27
C THR A 23 11.03 -40.90 -5.18
N SER A 24 12.10 -40.92 -5.98
CA SER A 24 13.06 -39.80 -6.08
C SER A 24 12.43 -38.54 -6.68
N LYS A 25 11.62 -38.66 -7.74
CA LYS A 25 10.88 -37.53 -8.34
C LYS A 25 9.81 -36.96 -7.41
N LYS A 26 9.07 -37.79 -6.67
CA LYS A 26 8.13 -37.33 -5.64
C LYS A 26 8.83 -36.54 -4.54
N ASN A 27 9.96 -37.02 -4.04
CA ASN A 27 10.72 -36.35 -2.99
C ASN A 27 11.35 -35.03 -3.46
N LEU A 28 11.78 -34.94 -4.73
CA LEU A 28 12.25 -33.70 -5.34
C LEU A 28 11.10 -32.68 -5.50
N CYS A 29 9.92 -33.14 -5.94
CA CYS A 29 8.74 -32.29 -6.10
C CYS A 29 8.25 -31.76 -4.75
N ILE A 30 8.25 -32.60 -3.71
CA ILE A 30 7.91 -32.22 -2.33
C ILE A 30 8.94 -31.23 -1.75
N SER A 31 10.23 -31.43 -2.02
CA SER A 31 11.31 -30.49 -1.65
C SER A 31 11.20 -29.15 -2.39
N MET A 32 10.75 -29.15 -3.65
CA MET A 32 10.52 -27.92 -4.41
C MET A 32 9.29 -27.17 -3.87
N PHE A 33 8.23 -27.92 -3.52
CA PHE A 33 7.01 -27.40 -2.91
C PHE A 33 7.25 -26.80 -1.52
N SER A 34 8.13 -27.41 -0.71
CA SER A 34 8.49 -26.86 0.61
C SER A 34 9.29 -25.57 0.53
N LYS A 35 10.10 -25.37 -0.52
CA LYS A 35 10.78 -24.09 -0.80
C LYS A 35 9.80 -23.00 -1.29
N LEU A 36 8.70 -23.38 -1.92
CA LEU A 36 7.61 -22.48 -2.35
C LEU A 36 6.69 -22.05 -1.19
N GLN A 37 6.70 -22.76 -0.06
CA GLN A 37 5.89 -22.44 1.13
C GLN A 37 6.45 -21.30 2.00
N VAL A 38 7.53 -20.62 1.57
CA VAL A 38 8.04 -19.46 2.27
C VAL A 38 7.07 -18.29 2.09
N PRO A 39 6.56 -17.65 3.16
CA PRO A 39 5.55 -16.58 3.07
C PRO A 39 5.95 -15.43 2.13
N ARG A 40 7.25 -15.11 2.08
CA ARG A 40 7.80 -14.08 1.18
C ARG A 40 7.67 -14.46 -0.31
N VAL A 41 7.91 -15.73 -0.65
CA VAL A 41 7.80 -16.22 -2.03
C VAL A 41 6.34 -16.23 -2.47
N ILE A 42 5.44 -16.65 -1.58
CA ILE A 42 3.99 -16.63 -1.83
C ILE A 42 3.51 -15.19 -2.08
N ALA A 43 3.88 -14.25 -1.21
CA ALA A 43 3.53 -12.84 -1.39
C ALA A 43 4.07 -12.28 -2.70
N PHE A 44 5.33 -12.59 -3.05
CA PHE A 44 5.93 -12.14 -4.31
C PHE A 44 5.25 -12.74 -5.55
N LEU A 45 4.84 -14.02 -5.49
CA LEU A 45 4.07 -14.63 -6.57
C LEU A 45 2.68 -13.98 -6.70
N ARG A 46 1.96 -13.77 -5.59
CA ARG A 46 0.67 -13.06 -5.60
C ARG A 46 0.80 -11.67 -6.23
N PHE A 47 1.88 -10.95 -5.94
CA PHE A 47 2.20 -9.66 -6.58
C PHE A 47 2.37 -9.78 -8.10
N ILE A 48 3.18 -10.73 -8.57
CA ILE A 48 3.39 -10.94 -10.02
C ILE A 48 2.07 -11.28 -10.71
N PHE A 49 1.28 -12.18 -10.13
CA PHE A 49 -0.03 -12.54 -10.66
C PHE A 49 -0.97 -11.33 -10.69
N HIS A 50 -0.96 -10.48 -9.66
CA HIS A 50 -1.73 -9.24 -9.64
C HIS A 50 -1.31 -8.25 -10.73
N LEU A 51 0.00 -8.09 -10.98
CA LEU A 51 0.50 -7.26 -12.07
C LEU A 51 0.11 -7.80 -13.45
N ILE A 52 0.13 -9.12 -13.63
CA ILE A 52 -0.34 -9.76 -14.86
C ILE A 52 -1.85 -9.49 -15.05
N PHE A 53 -2.65 -9.64 -13.99
CA PHE A 53 -4.07 -9.30 -14.00
C PHE A 53 -4.31 -7.84 -14.42
N LEU A 54 -3.59 -6.88 -13.82
CA LEU A 54 -3.67 -5.47 -14.19
C LEU A 54 -3.29 -5.23 -15.66
N GLY A 55 -2.29 -5.94 -16.18
CA GLY A 55 -1.92 -5.89 -17.59
C GLY A 55 -3.05 -6.35 -18.51
N PHE A 56 -3.67 -7.50 -18.22
CA PHE A 56 -4.84 -7.98 -18.97
C PHE A 56 -6.04 -7.03 -18.84
N PHE A 57 -6.26 -6.48 -17.64
CA PHE A 57 -7.37 -5.56 -17.38
C PHE A 57 -7.20 -4.24 -18.15
N ALA A 58 -5.98 -3.70 -18.19
CA ALA A 58 -5.66 -2.50 -18.98
C ALA A 58 -5.83 -2.74 -20.48
N ILE A 59 -5.31 -3.86 -21.01
CA ILE A 59 -5.48 -4.23 -22.42
C ILE A 59 -6.97 -4.38 -22.76
N TRP A 60 -7.75 -4.98 -21.88
CA TRP A 60 -9.19 -5.14 -22.07
C TRP A 60 -9.93 -3.81 -22.11
N ILE A 61 -9.72 -2.93 -21.12
CA ILE A 61 -10.36 -1.59 -21.06
C ILE A 61 -10.02 -0.77 -22.31
N ILE A 62 -8.75 -0.75 -22.73
CA ILE A 62 -8.31 0.14 -23.82
C ILE A 62 -8.71 -0.39 -25.20
N SER A 63 -8.59 -1.70 -25.44
CA SER A 63 -8.66 -2.26 -26.80
C SER A 63 -9.91 -3.09 -27.10
N PHE A 64 -10.54 -3.69 -26.09
CA PHE A 64 -11.58 -4.69 -26.30
C PHE A 64 -12.95 -4.30 -25.73
N LEU A 65 -13.00 -3.31 -24.83
CA LEU A 65 -14.26 -2.82 -24.29
C LEU A 65 -15.01 -2.02 -25.36
N ALA A 66 -15.89 -2.71 -26.08
CA ALA A 66 -16.75 -2.15 -27.12
C ALA A 66 -18.18 -2.67 -26.98
N VAL A 67 -19.15 -1.87 -27.42
CA VAL A 67 -20.59 -2.08 -27.23
C VAL A 67 -21.09 -3.45 -27.74
N ASN A 68 -20.38 -4.08 -28.68
CA ASN A 68 -20.90 -5.22 -29.44
C ASN A 68 -20.03 -6.49 -29.44
N THR A 69 -18.99 -6.60 -28.61
CA THR A 69 -18.12 -7.79 -28.62
C THR A 69 -17.74 -8.26 -27.23
N LEU A 70 -18.20 -9.46 -26.85
CA LEU A 70 -17.68 -10.17 -25.67
C LEU A 70 -16.40 -10.90 -26.06
N HIS A 71 -15.25 -10.37 -25.65
CA HIS A 71 -13.96 -10.99 -25.93
C HIS A 71 -13.65 -12.08 -24.89
N TRP A 72 -12.90 -13.13 -25.27
CA TRP A 72 -12.55 -14.21 -24.33
C TRP A 72 -11.74 -13.73 -23.11
N ILE A 73 -11.02 -12.61 -23.25
CA ILE A 73 -10.26 -11.95 -22.16
C ILE A 73 -11.19 -11.58 -21.01
N GLU A 74 -12.44 -11.22 -21.30
CA GLU A 74 -13.42 -10.86 -20.27
C GLU A 74 -13.73 -12.01 -19.32
N TRP A 75 -13.95 -13.19 -19.89
CA TRP A 75 -14.20 -14.39 -19.10
C TRP A 75 -12.98 -14.75 -18.25
N VAL A 76 -11.77 -14.52 -18.77
CA VAL A 76 -10.53 -14.69 -18.01
C VAL A 76 -10.45 -13.71 -16.84
N LEU A 77 -10.73 -12.42 -17.07
CA LEU A 77 -10.75 -11.39 -16.03
C LEU A 77 -11.83 -11.64 -14.98
N LEU A 78 -13.05 -11.98 -15.41
CA LEU A 78 -14.14 -12.35 -14.51
C LEU A 78 -13.76 -13.55 -13.64
N THR A 79 -13.20 -14.61 -14.24
CA THR A 79 -12.72 -15.78 -13.50
C THR A 79 -11.70 -15.38 -12.45
N TRP A 80 -10.77 -14.49 -12.80
CA TRP A 80 -9.76 -13.98 -11.88
C TRP A 80 -10.38 -13.24 -10.70
N VAL A 81 -11.34 -12.33 -10.95
CA VAL A 81 -12.02 -11.57 -9.90
C VAL A 81 -12.89 -12.47 -9.03
N ILE A 82 -13.52 -13.51 -9.59
CA ILE A 82 -14.25 -14.52 -8.80
C ILE A 82 -13.30 -15.19 -7.80
N PHE A 83 -12.09 -15.59 -8.22
CA PHE A 83 -11.11 -16.17 -7.32
C PHE A 83 -10.63 -15.19 -6.24
N TYR A 84 -10.37 -13.93 -6.60
CA TYR A 84 -10.08 -12.87 -5.62
C TYR A 84 -11.22 -12.70 -4.61
N SER A 85 -12.47 -12.64 -5.08
CA SER A 85 -13.64 -12.48 -4.23
C SER A 85 -13.81 -13.65 -3.25
N ALA A 86 -13.54 -14.88 -3.70
CA ALA A 86 -13.58 -16.06 -2.84
C ALA A 86 -12.49 -16.02 -1.75
N GLU A 87 -11.30 -15.52 -2.08
CA GLU A 87 -10.23 -15.32 -1.10
C GLU A 87 -10.64 -14.31 -0.02
N ILE A 88 -11.20 -13.16 -0.43
CA ILE A 88 -11.67 -12.11 0.48
C ILE A 88 -12.81 -12.61 1.37
N VAL A 89 -13.77 -13.35 0.81
CA VAL A 89 -14.88 -13.93 1.60
C VAL A 89 -14.33 -14.91 2.64
N ASN A 90 -13.38 -15.76 2.27
CA ASN A 90 -12.73 -16.69 3.21
C ASN A 90 -11.96 -15.94 4.31
N GLN A 91 -11.24 -14.87 3.97
CA GLN A 91 -10.57 -14.02 4.96
C GLN A 91 -11.59 -13.37 5.91
N CYS A 92 -12.68 -12.84 5.37
CA CYS A 92 -13.76 -12.24 6.14
C CYS A 92 -14.34 -13.25 7.13
N ILE A 93 -14.73 -14.44 6.67
CA ILE A 93 -15.27 -15.51 7.52
C ILE A 93 -14.31 -15.88 8.67
N ARG A 94 -13.00 -16.05 8.38
CA ARG A 94 -12.01 -16.34 9.43
C ARG A 94 -11.92 -15.23 10.47
N ASN A 95 -11.95 -13.97 10.03
CA ASN A 95 -11.91 -12.80 10.91
C ASN A 95 -13.19 -12.66 11.75
N VAL A 96 -14.35 -13.02 11.17
CA VAL A 96 -15.63 -13.11 11.88
C VAL A 96 -15.57 -14.15 12.98
N MET A 97 -15.17 -15.38 12.66
CA MET A 97 -15.12 -16.49 13.62
C MET A 97 -14.18 -16.16 14.79
N ARG A 98 -13.06 -15.49 14.51
CA ARG A 98 -12.06 -15.09 15.53
C ARG A 98 -12.44 -13.81 16.29
N HIS A 99 -13.64 -13.25 16.09
CA HIS A 99 -14.10 -12.00 16.70
C HIS A 99 -13.13 -10.81 16.49
N ARG A 100 -12.45 -10.77 15.34
CA ARG A 100 -11.37 -9.80 15.04
C ARG A 100 -11.79 -8.78 13.97
N TRP A 101 -13.04 -8.32 14.01
CA TRP A 101 -13.59 -7.38 13.02
C TRP A 101 -12.91 -6.00 13.01
N SER A 102 -12.46 -5.52 14.18
CA SER A 102 -11.80 -4.21 14.32
C SER A 102 -10.43 -4.13 13.59
N CYS A 103 -9.89 -5.27 13.16
CA CYS A 103 -8.52 -5.34 12.64
C CYS A 103 -8.40 -5.12 11.12
N TRP A 104 -9.51 -4.87 10.41
CA TRP A 104 -9.44 -4.59 8.97
C TRP A 104 -8.64 -3.33 8.69
N SER A 105 -7.59 -3.47 7.88
CA SER A 105 -6.75 -2.37 7.46
C SER A 105 -7.53 -1.44 6.50
N PHE A 106 -7.00 -0.24 6.27
CA PHE A 106 -7.59 0.66 5.28
C PHE A 106 -7.48 0.11 3.85
N ILE A 107 -6.44 -0.67 3.56
CA ILE A 107 -6.22 -1.27 2.25
C ILE A 107 -7.21 -2.44 2.01
N ASP A 108 -7.47 -3.27 3.02
CA ASP A 108 -8.44 -4.37 2.92
C ASP A 108 -9.86 -3.86 2.60
N ARG A 109 -10.20 -2.66 3.12
CA ARG A 109 -11.45 -1.98 2.78
C ARG A 109 -11.47 -1.52 1.32
N ILE A 110 -10.36 -0.99 0.82
CA ILE A 110 -10.23 -0.59 -0.59
C ILE A 110 -10.37 -1.81 -1.49
N GLU A 111 -9.74 -2.94 -1.15
CA GLU A 111 -9.82 -4.19 -1.91
C GLU A 111 -11.26 -4.72 -1.97
N LEU A 112 -11.99 -4.70 -0.84
CA LEU A 112 -13.40 -5.07 -0.83
C LEU A 112 -14.24 -4.14 -1.71
N VAL A 113 -14.00 -2.83 -1.64
CA VAL A 113 -14.72 -1.84 -2.46
C VAL A 113 -14.41 -2.02 -3.94
N SER A 114 -13.16 -2.28 -4.34
CA SER A 114 -12.81 -2.50 -5.74
C SER A 114 -13.47 -3.77 -6.28
N VAL A 115 -13.44 -4.89 -5.55
CA VAL A 115 -14.11 -6.12 -5.99
C VAL A 115 -15.62 -5.93 -6.12
N LEU A 116 -16.27 -5.23 -5.19
CA LEU A 116 -17.70 -4.91 -5.30
C LEU A 116 -17.98 -4.00 -6.51
N LEU A 117 -17.14 -2.99 -6.74
CA LEU A 117 -17.27 -2.07 -7.87
C LEU A 117 -17.08 -2.81 -9.20
N PHE A 118 -16.13 -3.73 -9.29
CA PHE A 118 -15.94 -4.59 -10.45
C PHE A 118 -17.20 -5.41 -10.74
N LEU A 119 -17.78 -6.09 -9.74
CA LEU A 119 -18.97 -6.91 -9.91
C LEU A 119 -20.19 -6.08 -10.35
N ILE A 120 -20.37 -4.89 -9.77
CA ILE A 120 -21.43 -3.97 -10.19
C ILE A 120 -21.21 -3.52 -11.63
N SER A 121 -19.98 -3.11 -11.98
CA SER A 121 -19.61 -2.67 -13.33
C SER A 121 -19.81 -3.78 -14.36
N TRP A 122 -19.50 -5.03 -13.98
CA TRP A 122 -19.72 -6.23 -14.79
C TRP A 122 -21.21 -6.51 -15.03
N ILE A 123 -22.06 -6.38 -14.01
CA ILE A 123 -23.51 -6.50 -14.17
C ILE A 123 -24.05 -5.41 -15.10
N LEU A 124 -23.58 -4.17 -14.94
CA LEU A 124 -23.94 -3.06 -15.83
C LEU A 124 -23.44 -3.28 -17.26
N HIS A 125 -22.26 -3.87 -17.44
CA HIS A 125 -21.70 -4.22 -18.74
C HIS A 125 -22.58 -5.24 -19.47
N ILE A 126 -23.03 -6.30 -18.77
CA ILE A 126 -23.98 -7.27 -19.34
C ILE A 126 -25.32 -6.60 -19.68
N ALA A 127 -25.83 -5.73 -18.80
CA ALA A 127 -27.06 -4.99 -19.06
C ALA A 127 -26.94 -4.08 -20.29
N ALA A 128 -25.77 -3.46 -20.49
CA ALA A 128 -25.48 -2.62 -21.65
C ALA A 128 -25.35 -3.44 -22.94
N TYR A 129 -24.74 -4.63 -22.86
CA TYR A 129 -24.70 -5.59 -23.97
C TYR A 129 -26.11 -6.02 -24.42
N MET A 130 -27.03 -6.22 -23.47
CA MET A 130 -28.42 -6.58 -23.76
C MET A 130 -29.26 -5.41 -24.33
N HIS A 131 -28.87 -4.16 -24.04
CA HIS A 131 -29.59 -2.95 -24.46
C HIS A 131 -28.69 -2.04 -25.32
N GLN A 132 -28.42 -2.49 -26.54
CA GLN A 132 -27.53 -1.83 -27.50
C GLN A 132 -27.92 -0.37 -27.85
N ASP A 133 -29.17 0.03 -27.63
CA ASP A 133 -29.66 1.37 -27.95
C ASP A 133 -29.18 2.48 -26.98
N LYS A 134 -28.52 2.14 -25.87
CA LYS A 134 -28.11 3.11 -24.83
C LYS A 134 -26.60 3.34 -24.76
N GLN A 135 -26.06 4.13 -25.68
CA GLN A 135 -24.63 4.50 -25.68
C GLN A 135 -24.16 5.17 -24.37
N GLN A 136 -25.02 5.97 -23.73
CA GLN A 136 -24.73 6.59 -22.43
C GLN A 136 -24.46 5.56 -21.30
N LEU A 137 -25.07 4.38 -21.39
CA LEU A 137 -24.85 3.32 -20.41
C LEU A 137 -23.44 2.72 -20.56
N MET A 138 -22.96 2.59 -21.79
CA MET A 138 -21.59 2.14 -22.07
C MET A 138 -20.55 3.15 -21.63
N ASP A 139 -20.79 4.45 -21.81
CA ASP A 139 -19.90 5.50 -21.30
C ASP A 139 -19.79 5.44 -19.76
N CYS A 140 -20.91 5.14 -19.08
CA CYS A 140 -20.94 4.93 -17.64
C CYS A 140 -20.12 3.69 -17.24
N VAL A 141 -20.29 2.56 -17.93
CA VAL A 141 -19.53 1.32 -17.69
C VAL A 141 -18.02 1.53 -17.87
N LEU A 142 -17.61 2.20 -18.94
CA LEU A 142 -16.20 2.54 -19.17
C LEU A 142 -15.64 3.40 -18.04
N THR A 143 -16.41 4.40 -17.60
CA THR A 143 -16.01 5.28 -16.48
C THR A 143 -15.84 4.48 -15.18
N LEU A 144 -16.78 3.58 -14.88
CA LEU A 144 -16.71 2.76 -13.67
C LEU A 144 -15.52 1.79 -13.69
N PHE A 145 -15.27 1.09 -14.81
CA PHE A 145 -14.10 0.22 -14.94
C PHE A 145 -12.79 1.00 -14.89
N SER A 146 -12.76 2.24 -15.38
CA SER A 146 -11.57 3.11 -15.27
C SER A 146 -11.27 3.47 -13.81
N ILE A 147 -12.31 3.80 -13.03
CA ILE A 147 -12.17 4.05 -11.59
C ILE A 147 -11.73 2.78 -10.86
N ASP A 148 -12.33 1.64 -11.20
CA ASP A 148 -12.00 0.36 -10.61
C ASP A 148 -10.54 -0.08 -10.90
N PHE A 149 -10.06 0.13 -12.13
CA PHE A 149 -8.66 -0.07 -12.49
C PHE A 149 -7.71 0.77 -11.63
N MET A 150 -8.08 2.04 -11.34
CA MET A 150 -7.29 2.88 -10.43
C MET A 150 -7.28 2.32 -9.01
N LEU A 151 -8.39 1.77 -8.51
CA LEU A 151 -8.45 1.16 -7.18
C LEU A 151 -7.58 -0.10 -7.08
N PHE A 152 -7.61 -0.97 -8.09
CA PHE A 152 -6.69 -2.13 -8.14
C PHE A 152 -5.22 -1.70 -8.25
N CYS A 153 -4.93 -0.61 -8.96
CA CYS A 153 -3.58 -0.02 -8.96
C CYS A 153 -3.16 0.49 -7.57
N ILE A 154 -4.06 1.15 -6.84
CA ILE A 154 -3.79 1.60 -5.46
C ILE A 154 -3.55 0.39 -4.54
N TYR A 155 -4.32 -0.68 -4.69
CA TYR A 155 -4.13 -1.91 -3.94
C TYR A 155 -2.73 -2.53 -4.14
N THR A 156 -2.13 -2.39 -5.33
CA THR A 156 -0.75 -2.81 -5.59
C THR A 156 0.26 -2.20 -4.60
N LEU A 157 -0.03 -1.04 -3.99
CA LEU A 157 0.82 -0.42 -2.96
C LEU A 157 0.97 -1.28 -1.69
N GLU A 158 0.06 -2.21 -1.41
CA GLU A 158 0.20 -3.16 -0.30
C GLU A 158 1.46 -4.02 -0.47
N PHE A 159 1.84 -4.37 -1.70
CA PHE A 159 3.06 -5.11 -1.93
C PHE A 159 4.32 -4.24 -1.79
N CYS A 160 4.22 -2.96 -2.13
CA CYS A 160 5.28 -1.99 -1.87
C CYS A 160 5.55 -1.84 -0.37
N TYR A 161 4.52 -1.97 0.46
CA TYR A 161 4.61 -1.94 1.92
C TYR A 161 5.49 -3.07 2.49
N ILE A 162 5.45 -4.27 1.87
CA ILE A 162 6.20 -5.46 2.32
C ILE A 162 7.69 -5.37 1.99
N THR A 163 8.04 -4.65 0.92
CA THR A 163 9.41 -4.60 0.41
C THR A 163 10.30 -3.83 1.39
N LYS A 164 11.41 -4.43 1.83
CA LYS A 164 12.34 -3.87 2.83
C LYS A 164 12.81 -2.45 2.51
N SER A 165 12.96 -2.10 1.23
CA SER A 165 13.41 -0.77 0.79
C SER A 165 12.29 0.26 0.65
N LEU A 166 11.05 -0.17 0.35
CA LEU A 166 9.93 0.73 0.03
C LEU A 166 8.95 0.88 1.21
N GLY A 167 8.80 -0.15 2.04
CA GLY A 167 7.86 -0.18 3.15
C GLY A 167 8.04 0.95 4.17
N PRO A 168 9.22 1.12 4.78
CA PRO A 168 9.46 2.21 5.72
C PRO A 168 9.19 3.58 5.10
N ARG A 169 9.63 3.78 3.84
CA ARG A 169 9.43 5.05 3.11
C ARG A 169 7.95 5.34 2.88
N LEU A 170 7.15 4.33 2.54
CA LEU A 170 5.72 4.47 2.34
C LEU A 170 4.98 4.79 3.65
N ILE A 171 5.39 4.19 4.78
CA ILE A 171 4.83 4.52 6.10
C ILE A 171 5.12 5.95 6.48
N VAL A 172 6.35 6.43 6.23
CA VAL A 172 6.68 7.84 6.44
C VAL A 172 5.68 8.70 5.65
N ILE A 173 5.51 8.44 4.34
CA ILE A 173 4.57 9.19 3.49
C ILE A 173 3.15 9.18 4.05
N ILE A 174 2.63 8.02 4.47
CA ILE A 174 1.26 7.89 5.02
C ILE A 174 1.12 8.66 6.35
N LYS A 175 2.10 8.56 7.25
CA LYS A 175 2.10 9.28 8.53
C LYS A 175 2.14 10.80 8.29
N MET A 176 2.93 11.24 7.31
CA MET A 176 3.00 12.64 6.91
C MET A 176 1.73 13.13 6.22
N ALA A 177 1.00 12.26 5.50
CA ALA A 177 -0.24 12.64 4.83
C ALA A 177 -1.31 13.15 5.81
N LYS A 178 -1.35 12.62 7.05
CA LYS A 178 -2.27 13.12 8.08
C LYS A 178 -1.95 14.56 8.50
N ILE A 179 -0.66 14.89 8.61
CA ILE A 179 -0.19 16.26 8.90
C ILE A 179 -0.48 17.17 7.70
N LEU A 180 -0.21 16.70 6.48
CA LEU A 180 -0.55 17.42 5.24
C LEU A 180 -2.03 17.76 5.15
N SER A 181 -2.91 16.82 5.50
CA SER A 181 -4.35 17.01 5.40
C SER A 181 -4.84 18.23 6.19
N GLN A 182 -4.25 18.51 7.36
CA GLN A 182 -4.58 19.70 8.15
C GLN A 182 -4.16 20.99 7.45
N PHE A 183 -2.98 20.99 6.81
CA PHE A 183 -2.50 22.15 6.07
C PHE A 183 -3.25 22.35 4.75
N LEU A 184 -3.72 21.28 4.11
CA LEU A 184 -4.53 21.33 2.90
C LEU A 184 -5.83 22.11 3.12
N LEU A 185 -6.37 22.15 4.34
CA LEU A 185 -7.51 23.01 4.68
C LEU A 185 -7.23 24.49 4.50
N ILE A 186 -6.00 24.94 4.79
CA ILE A 186 -5.59 26.34 4.59
C ILE A 186 -5.53 26.64 3.10
N ILE A 187 -4.90 25.77 2.31
CA ILE A 187 -4.89 25.89 0.84
C ILE A 187 -6.32 25.89 0.29
N PHE A 188 -7.18 25.01 0.80
CA PHE A 188 -8.56 24.90 0.38
C PHE A 188 -9.38 26.17 0.66
N ALA A 189 -9.09 26.89 1.75
CA ALA A 189 -9.71 28.19 2.02
C ALA A 189 -9.35 29.23 0.95
N PHE A 190 -8.06 29.35 0.60
CA PHE A 190 -7.61 30.23 -0.48
C PHE A 190 -8.14 29.80 -1.85
N PHE A 191 -8.20 28.49 -2.10
CA PHE A 191 -8.75 27.89 -3.30
C PHE A 191 -10.21 28.28 -3.50
N ILE A 192 -11.07 28.16 -2.48
CA ILE A 192 -12.47 28.58 -2.56
C ILE A 192 -12.58 30.10 -2.77
N ALA A 193 -11.79 30.89 -2.05
CA ALA A 193 -11.81 32.35 -2.18
C ALA A 193 -11.50 32.80 -3.62
N PHE A 194 -10.46 32.23 -4.23
CA PHE A 194 -10.12 32.49 -5.63
C PHE A 194 -11.19 31.94 -6.59
N ALA A 195 -11.71 30.73 -6.37
CA ALA A 195 -12.74 30.11 -7.20
C ALA A 195 -14.01 30.98 -7.30
N VAL A 196 -14.54 31.38 -6.15
CA VAL A 196 -15.78 32.17 -6.09
C VAL A 196 -15.55 33.58 -6.63
N SER A 197 -14.45 34.24 -6.25
CA SER A 197 -14.15 35.60 -6.69
C SER A 197 -13.95 35.66 -8.21
N SER A 198 -13.15 34.74 -8.76
CA SER A 198 -12.87 34.67 -10.20
C SER A 198 -14.15 34.41 -11.01
N GLN A 199 -14.97 33.43 -10.62
CA GLN A 199 -16.23 33.14 -11.31
C GLN A 199 -17.23 34.31 -11.22
N ALA A 200 -17.38 34.94 -10.07
CA ALA A 200 -18.37 35.99 -9.83
C ALA A 200 -18.11 37.23 -10.71
N VAL A 201 -16.85 37.60 -10.89
CA VAL A 201 -16.47 38.76 -11.70
C VAL A 201 -16.50 38.41 -13.19
N LEU A 202 -16.01 37.23 -13.57
CA LEU A 202 -15.86 36.85 -14.99
C LEU A 202 -17.19 36.55 -15.67
N TYR A 203 -18.10 35.85 -14.99
CA TYR A 203 -19.39 35.45 -15.54
C TYR A 203 -20.54 35.88 -14.61
N PRO A 204 -20.95 37.16 -14.64
CA PRO A 204 -22.04 37.62 -13.80
C PRO A 204 -23.37 36.94 -14.18
N LYS A 205 -24.26 36.74 -13.20
CA LYS A 205 -25.62 36.19 -13.41
C LYS A 205 -25.67 34.77 -14.02
N THR A 206 -24.70 33.90 -13.73
CA THR A 206 -24.80 32.47 -14.08
C THR A 206 -25.93 31.78 -13.32
N GLN A 207 -26.73 30.95 -13.99
CA GLN A 207 -27.73 30.12 -13.32
C GLN A 207 -27.08 28.98 -12.53
N LEU A 208 -27.70 28.61 -11.40
CA LEU A 208 -27.25 27.51 -10.56
C LEU A 208 -27.58 26.17 -11.24
N THR A 209 -26.58 25.57 -11.90
CA THR A 209 -26.67 24.22 -12.46
C THR A 209 -25.68 23.29 -11.75
N GLY A 210 -25.97 21.99 -11.64
CA GLY A 210 -25.02 21.03 -11.04
C GLY A 210 -23.63 21.04 -11.70
N LEU A 211 -23.57 21.31 -13.01
CA LEU A 211 -22.30 21.46 -13.74
C LEU A 211 -21.53 22.75 -13.42
N LEU A 212 -22.22 23.79 -12.90
CA LEU A 212 -21.58 25.04 -12.50
C LEU A 212 -20.57 24.79 -11.38
N PHE A 213 -20.88 23.86 -10.47
CA PHE A 213 -19.99 23.49 -9.37
C PHE A 213 -18.62 23.03 -9.89
N PHE A 214 -18.59 22.10 -10.85
CA PHE A 214 -17.34 21.63 -11.45
C PHE A 214 -16.61 22.73 -12.24
N ARG A 215 -17.36 23.61 -12.92
CA ARG A 215 -16.79 24.73 -13.67
C ARG A 215 -16.07 25.72 -12.77
N ILE A 216 -16.64 26.04 -11.60
CA ILE A 216 -16.06 26.97 -10.62
C ILE A 216 -14.69 26.50 -10.14
N PHE A 217 -14.54 25.20 -9.87
CA PHE A 217 -13.30 24.67 -9.30
C PHE A 217 -12.25 24.29 -10.33
N LYS A 218 -12.62 24.13 -11.62
CA LYS A 218 -11.69 23.76 -12.69
C LYS A 218 -10.51 24.72 -12.77
N ARG A 219 -10.76 26.03 -12.91
CA ARG A 219 -9.70 27.02 -13.11
C ARG A 219 -8.75 27.16 -11.91
N PRO A 220 -9.25 27.33 -10.67
CA PRO A 220 -8.42 27.28 -9.46
C PRO A 220 -7.55 26.04 -9.36
N PHE A 221 -8.05 24.87 -9.76
CA PHE A 221 -7.33 23.61 -9.71
C PHE A 221 -6.14 23.59 -10.67
N TRP A 222 -6.34 23.92 -11.95
CA TRP A 222 -5.25 23.97 -12.92
C TRP A 222 -4.23 25.06 -12.62
N SER A 223 -4.69 26.19 -12.06
CA SER A 223 -3.81 27.27 -11.61
C SER A 223 -2.82 26.86 -10.52
N VAL A 224 -3.18 25.89 -9.65
CA VAL A 224 -2.25 25.32 -8.67
C VAL A 224 -1.06 24.67 -9.37
N PHE A 225 -1.31 23.95 -10.46
CA PHE A 225 -0.28 23.25 -11.22
C PHE A 225 0.49 24.15 -12.21
N GLY A 226 0.15 25.45 -12.25
CA GLY A 226 0.82 26.43 -13.10
C GLY A 226 0.22 26.57 -14.50
N ASP A 227 -0.91 25.92 -14.79
CA ASP A 227 -1.66 26.19 -16.02
C ASP A 227 -2.60 27.38 -15.78
N LEU A 228 -2.30 28.50 -16.45
CA LEU A 228 -2.98 29.76 -16.22
C LEU A 228 -4.05 30.12 -17.26
N THR A 229 -4.23 29.29 -18.31
CA THR A 229 -5.18 29.46 -19.44
C THR A 229 -5.64 30.91 -19.71
N LEU A 230 -4.68 31.83 -19.90
CA LEU A 230 -4.99 33.25 -20.05
C LEU A 230 -5.72 33.56 -21.37
N ASP A 231 -5.58 32.70 -22.37
CA ASP A 231 -6.26 32.85 -23.66
C ASP A 231 -7.79 32.75 -23.53
N GLU A 232 -8.30 32.04 -22.51
CA GLU A 232 -9.74 31.97 -22.22
C GLU A 232 -10.30 33.26 -21.58
N LEU A 233 -9.42 34.18 -21.15
CA LEU A 233 -9.79 35.45 -20.53
C LEU A 233 -9.83 36.61 -21.53
N ASP A 234 -9.33 36.42 -22.76
CA ASP A 234 -9.32 37.46 -23.78
C ASP A 234 -10.75 37.69 -24.31
N PRO A 235 -11.28 38.93 -24.27
CA PRO A 235 -12.58 39.25 -24.86
C PRO A 235 -12.64 39.03 -26.38
N ASN A 236 -11.51 38.89 -27.06
CA ASN A 236 -11.44 38.62 -28.50
C ASN A 236 -11.49 37.13 -28.87
N ALA A 237 -11.55 36.22 -27.89
CA ALA A 237 -11.67 34.79 -28.14
C ALA A 237 -13.04 34.43 -28.76
N GLU A 238 -13.12 33.29 -29.47
CA GLU A 238 -14.39 32.77 -30.02
C GLU A 238 -15.37 32.45 -28.88
N CYS A 239 -16.30 33.37 -28.60
CA CYS A 239 -17.23 33.27 -27.48
C CYS A 239 -18.65 33.71 -27.86
N THR A 240 -19.64 33.34 -27.02
CA THR A 240 -21.06 33.69 -27.21
C THR A 240 -21.69 34.23 -25.92
N ASP A 241 -22.54 35.24 -26.05
CA ASP A 241 -23.39 35.74 -24.96
C ASP A 241 -24.79 35.12 -24.98
N ASN A 242 -25.11 34.31 -25.99
CA ASN A 242 -26.42 33.72 -26.10
C ASN A 242 -26.61 32.59 -25.10
N ALA A 243 -27.60 32.74 -24.21
CA ALA A 243 -27.96 31.79 -23.17
C ALA A 243 -28.05 30.35 -23.70
N THR A 244 -28.80 30.16 -24.78
CA THR A 244 -29.06 28.82 -25.32
C THR A 244 -27.82 28.12 -25.85
N LEU A 245 -26.81 28.86 -26.32
CA LEU A 245 -25.59 28.30 -26.92
C LEU A 245 -24.55 27.91 -25.87
N TYR A 246 -24.40 28.68 -24.78
CA TYR A 246 -23.45 28.32 -23.73
C TYR A 246 -24.01 27.30 -22.72
N TYR A 247 -25.33 27.15 -22.58
CA TYR A 247 -25.92 26.09 -21.75
C TYR A 247 -25.80 24.71 -22.40
N ASP A 248 -25.79 24.64 -23.74
CA ASP A 248 -25.69 23.40 -24.53
C ASP A 248 -24.23 23.03 -24.90
N TYR A 249 -23.25 23.69 -24.29
CA TYR A 249 -21.80 23.43 -24.48
C TYR A 249 -21.28 23.57 -25.93
N LYS A 250 -22.06 24.19 -26.82
CA LYS A 250 -21.65 24.40 -28.20
C LYS A 250 -20.57 25.47 -28.33
N GLN A 251 -20.58 26.48 -27.45
CA GLN A 251 -19.65 27.61 -27.45
C GLN A 251 -19.37 28.10 -26.03
N LEU A 252 -18.18 28.67 -25.81
CA LEU A 252 -17.76 29.26 -24.54
C LEU A 252 -18.50 30.58 -24.28
N ARG A 253 -18.82 30.86 -23.01
CA ARG A 253 -19.42 32.15 -22.62
C ARG A 253 -18.36 33.25 -22.69
N CYS A 254 -18.71 34.42 -23.23
CA CYS A 254 -17.80 35.56 -23.25
C CYS A 254 -17.46 36.02 -21.82
N PRO A 255 -16.17 36.29 -21.52
CA PRO A 255 -15.76 36.88 -20.25
C PRO A 255 -16.25 38.33 -20.17
N SER A 256 -16.52 38.82 -18.96
CA SER A 256 -16.80 40.25 -18.76
C SER A 256 -15.53 41.09 -18.95
N ASP A 257 -15.66 42.31 -19.48
CA ASP A 257 -14.52 43.23 -19.67
C ASP A 257 -13.75 43.46 -18.36
N VAL A 258 -14.48 43.69 -17.26
CA VAL A 258 -13.90 43.89 -15.93
C VAL A 258 -13.19 42.63 -15.43
N GLY A 259 -13.76 41.46 -15.69
CA GLY A 259 -13.19 40.18 -15.29
C GLY A 259 -11.92 39.82 -16.05
N SER A 260 -11.83 40.20 -17.33
CA SER A 260 -10.64 39.97 -18.16
C SER A 260 -9.39 40.63 -17.55
N TYR A 261 -9.51 41.83 -16.97
CA TYR A 261 -8.39 42.49 -16.29
C TYR A 261 -8.23 42.07 -14.83
N TYR A 262 -9.33 41.86 -14.11
CA TYR A 262 -9.31 41.55 -12.67
C TYR A 262 -8.77 40.14 -12.37
N VAL A 263 -9.22 39.14 -13.14
CA VAL A 263 -8.92 37.72 -12.85
C VAL A 263 -7.42 37.41 -12.97
N PRO A 264 -6.68 37.85 -14.00
CA PRO A 264 -5.23 37.65 -14.07
C PRO A 264 -4.47 38.21 -12.86
N ILE A 265 -4.88 39.37 -12.33
CA ILE A 265 -4.22 40.01 -11.18
C ILE A 265 -4.41 39.16 -9.92
N ILE A 266 -5.65 38.79 -9.60
CA ILE A 266 -5.92 37.97 -8.41
C ILE A 266 -5.41 36.52 -8.57
N MET A 267 -5.34 36.01 -9.79
CA MET A 267 -4.74 34.72 -10.13
C MET A 267 -3.23 34.74 -9.90
N GLY A 268 -2.53 35.80 -10.30
CA GLY A 268 -1.11 35.99 -9.97
C GLY A 268 -0.87 36.02 -8.46
N LEU A 269 -1.68 36.78 -7.72
CA LEU A 269 -1.62 36.81 -6.25
C LEU A 269 -1.86 35.42 -5.64
N TYR A 270 -2.88 34.69 -6.12
CA TYR A 270 -3.20 33.34 -5.69
C TYR A 270 -2.03 32.38 -5.92
N VAL A 271 -1.43 32.40 -7.11
CA VAL A 271 -0.27 31.55 -7.44
C VAL A 271 0.93 31.88 -6.55
N ILE A 272 1.20 33.17 -6.26
CA ILE A 272 2.27 33.55 -5.33
C ILE A 272 2.00 32.97 -3.94
N ILE A 273 0.79 33.15 -3.40
CA ILE A 273 0.45 32.66 -2.06
C ILE A 273 0.51 31.13 -2.01
N VAL A 274 -0.12 30.44 -2.96
CA VAL A 274 -0.20 28.98 -2.94
C VAL A 274 1.14 28.34 -3.32
N ASN A 275 1.70 28.69 -4.48
CA ASN A 275 2.86 28.00 -5.04
C ASN A 275 4.19 28.46 -4.44
N ILE A 276 4.36 29.75 -4.12
CA ILE A 276 5.62 30.27 -3.57
C ILE A 276 5.63 30.20 -2.04
N LEU A 277 4.51 30.50 -1.37
CA LEU A 277 4.48 30.53 0.09
C LEU A 277 4.01 29.19 0.68
N LEU A 278 2.80 28.73 0.35
CA LEU A 278 2.19 27.57 1.01
C LEU A 278 2.84 26.23 0.62
N PHE A 279 3.11 25.97 -0.67
CA PHE A 279 3.79 24.74 -1.10
C PHE A 279 5.22 24.65 -0.56
N ASN A 280 5.98 25.73 -0.58
CA ASN A 280 7.33 25.74 -0.02
C ASN A 280 7.33 25.50 1.49
N LEU A 281 6.32 26.03 2.20
CA LEU A 281 6.12 25.73 3.62
C LEU A 281 5.74 24.25 3.84
N ILE A 282 4.87 23.66 3.01
CA ILE A 282 4.53 22.23 3.08
C ILE A 282 5.80 21.38 2.91
N ILE A 283 6.62 21.69 1.91
CA ILE A 283 7.85 20.95 1.64
C ILE A 283 8.80 21.05 2.84
N ALA A 284 8.94 22.24 3.44
CA ALA A 284 9.74 22.43 4.64
C ALA A 284 9.21 21.62 5.84
N LEU A 285 7.89 21.64 6.05
CA LEU A 285 7.22 20.86 7.11
C LEU A 285 7.39 19.36 6.90
N PHE A 286 7.27 18.87 5.66
CA PHE A 286 7.54 17.47 5.33
C PHE A 286 8.98 17.09 5.64
N ASN A 287 9.95 17.89 5.19
CA ASN A 287 11.36 17.61 5.45
C ASN A 287 11.67 17.58 6.97
N SER A 288 11.07 18.50 7.74
CA SER A 288 11.22 18.50 9.19
C SER A 288 10.57 17.28 9.83
N ALA A 289 9.34 16.95 9.43
CA ALA A 289 8.59 15.85 10.03
C ALA A 289 9.19 14.48 9.68
N ILE A 290 9.70 14.31 8.45
CA ILE A 290 10.44 13.10 8.04
C ILE A 290 11.60 12.84 9.00
N LYS A 291 12.40 13.87 9.33
CA LYS A 291 13.54 13.74 10.25
C LYS A 291 13.11 13.41 11.68
N THR A 292 12.04 14.03 12.17
CA THR A 292 11.56 13.78 13.55
C THR A 292 10.97 12.38 13.71
N ASN A 293 10.36 11.82 12.67
CA ASN A 293 9.61 10.57 12.76
C ASN A 293 10.38 9.34 12.27
N GLU A 294 11.64 9.45 11.86
CA GLU A 294 12.40 8.36 11.22
C GLU A 294 12.52 7.12 12.14
N GLU A 295 12.92 7.33 13.41
CA GLU A 295 13.07 6.24 14.39
C GLU A 295 11.73 5.57 14.73
N GLU A 296 10.67 6.35 14.94
CA GLU A 296 9.33 5.81 15.23
C GLU A 296 8.74 5.02 14.05
N VAL A 297 9.10 5.38 12.81
CA VAL A 297 8.58 4.72 11.61
C VAL A 297 9.27 3.38 11.38
N GLU A 298 10.56 3.23 11.70
CA GLU A 298 11.25 1.95 11.59
C GLU A 298 10.65 0.91 12.54
N GLU A 299 10.38 1.28 13.80
CA GLU A 299 9.73 0.38 14.76
C GLU A 299 8.32 -0.02 14.30
N LEU A 300 7.54 0.96 13.82
CA LEU A 300 6.18 0.72 13.34
C LEU A 300 6.17 -0.19 12.10
N TRP A 301 7.11 0.00 11.18
CA TRP A 301 7.29 -0.87 10.02
C TRP A 301 7.60 -2.30 10.45
N HIS A 302 8.51 -2.50 11.41
CA HIS A 302 8.84 -3.82 11.93
C HIS A 302 7.62 -4.52 12.54
N ARG A 303 6.81 -3.83 13.35
CA ARG A 303 5.58 -4.39 13.94
C ARG A 303 4.57 -4.80 12.87
N GLN A 304 4.31 -3.92 11.92
CA GLN A 304 3.35 -4.17 10.83
C GLN A 304 3.85 -5.26 9.87
N PHE A 305 5.15 -5.30 9.55
CA PHE A 305 5.77 -6.35 8.74
C PHE A 305 5.64 -7.73 9.41
N MET A 306 5.82 -7.81 10.72
CA MET A 306 5.62 -9.06 11.47
C MET A 306 4.16 -9.51 11.43
N SER A 307 3.21 -8.58 11.63
CA SER A 307 1.78 -8.89 11.50
C SER A 307 1.43 -9.43 10.11
N PHE A 308 1.89 -8.74 9.07
CA PHE A 308 1.68 -9.14 7.67
C PHE A 308 2.25 -10.54 7.38
N THR A 309 3.49 -10.79 7.81
CA THR A 309 4.16 -12.07 7.60
C THR A 309 3.43 -13.22 8.31
N CYS A 310 2.94 -12.96 9.52
CA CYS A 310 2.17 -13.93 10.28
C CYS A 310 0.85 -14.30 9.57
N GLU A 311 0.13 -13.29 9.07
CA GLU A 311 -1.10 -13.50 8.29
C GLU A 311 -0.85 -14.32 7.01
N HIS A 312 0.21 -13.97 6.27
CA HIS A 312 0.61 -14.66 5.04
C HIS A 312 1.21 -16.05 5.26
N SER A 313 1.65 -16.36 6.49
CA SER A 313 2.11 -17.71 6.84
C SER A 313 0.96 -18.71 7.01
N ILE A 314 -0.24 -18.20 7.31
CA ILE A 314 -1.46 -19.01 7.56
C ILE A 314 -2.29 -19.13 6.28
N LEU A 315 -2.12 -18.20 5.34
CA LEU A 315 -2.74 -18.28 4.02
C LEU A 315 -2.24 -19.52 3.27
N LEU A 316 -3.16 -20.44 2.99
CA LEU A 316 -2.94 -21.54 2.04
C LEU A 316 -2.38 -20.96 0.73
N PHE A 317 -1.62 -21.77 -0.03
CA PHE A 317 -1.01 -21.49 -1.34
C PHE A 317 -2.02 -21.11 -2.46
N MET A 318 -3.09 -20.39 -2.16
CA MET A 318 -4.11 -20.02 -3.12
C MET A 318 -3.66 -18.77 -3.88
N ILE A 319 -2.84 -19.01 -4.89
CA ILE A 319 -2.71 -18.13 -6.04
C ILE A 319 -4.07 -18.18 -6.78
N PRO A 320 -4.75 -17.04 -7.04
CA PRO A 320 -6.10 -17.00 -7.61
C PRO A 320 -6.33 -17.94 -8.82
N PRO A 321 -5.42 -18.03 -9.82
CA PRO A 321 -5.60 -18.99 -10.93
C PRO A 321 -5.35 -20.48 -10.61
N ILE A 322 -4.73 -20.85 -9.48
CA ILE A 322 -4.37 -22.25 -9.12
C ILE A 322 -5.32 -22.83 -8.06
N THR A 323 -6.22 -22.01 -7.52
CA THR A 323 -7.21 -22.37 -6.48
C THR A 323 -8.00 -23.65 -6.80
N TRP A 324 -8.37 -23.85 -8.07
CA TRP A 324 -9.13 -25.03 -8.52
C TRP A 324 -8.40 -26.36 -8.32
N LEU A 325 -7.07 -26.39 -8.51
CA LEU A 325 -6.24 -27.59 -8.34
C LEU A 325 -6.08 -27.98 -6.85
N SER A 326 -6.16 -26.99 -5.95
CA SER A 326 -6.03 -27.21 -4.51
C SER A 326 -7.31 -27.71 -3.84
N CYS A 327 -8.49 -27.39 -4.40
CA CYS A 327 -9.76 -27.93 -3.91
C CYS A 327 -9.83 -29.46 -4.04
N LEU A 328 -9.15 -30.02 -5.06
CA LEU A 328 -9.00 -31.47 -5.25
C LEU A 328 -7.92 -32.10 -4.36
N LEU A 329 -7.00 -31.29 -3.83
CA LEU A 329 -5.96 -31.68 -2.89
C LEU A 329 -6.31 -31.14 -1.51
N GLN A 330 -7.42 -31.63 -0.94
CA GLN A 330 -7.76 -31.43 0.46
C GLN A 330 -6.71 -32.15 1.33
N GLN A 331 -5.57 -31.50 1.51
CA GLN A 331 -4.54 -31.94 2.43
C GLN A 331 -4.90 -31.39 3.81
N ASP A 332 -5.45 -32.31 4.60
CA ASP A 332 -5.79 -32.28 6.02
C ASP A 332 -5.37 -31.00 6.77
N GLU A 333 -6.37 -30.20 7.14
CA GLU A 333 -6.23 -28.96 7.91
C GLU A 333 -5.53 -29.20 9.26
N ASN A 334 -5.64 -30.41 9.81
CA ASN A 334 -5.05 -30.80 11.10
C ASN A 334 -3.51 -30.90 11.11
N SER A 335 -2.85 -30.97 9.96
CA SER A 335 -1.37 -31.09 9.89
C SER A 335 -0.65 -29.74 9.84
N ARG A 336 -1.37 -28.64 9.57
CA ARG A 336 -0.78 -27.31 9.46
C ARG A 336 -0.77 -26.62 10.82
N ARG A 337 0.13 -27.10 11.67
CA ARG A 337 0.52 -26.39 12.88
C ARG A 337 1.02 -25.01 12.51
N TYR A 338 0.55 -24.01 13.25
CA TYR A 338 1.15 -22.69 13.31
C TYR A 338 2.68 -22.87 13.48
N PRO A 339 3.55 -22.07 12.86
CA PRO A 339 5.00 -22.13 13.15
C PRO A 339 5.31 -21.85 14.64
N PHE A 340 4.31 -21.42 15.42
CA PHE A 340 4.36 -21.13 16.85
C PHE A 340 3.59 -22.12 17.73
N ASP A 341 3.02 -23.19 17.19
CA ASP A 341 2.40 -24.23 18.01
C ASP A 341 3.50 -25.14 18.57
N LEU A 342 4.24 -24.62 19.55
CA LEU A 342 5.23 -25.34 20.34
C LEU A 342 4.54 -26.30 21.34
N GLU A 343 3.53 -27.04 20.89
CA GLU A 343 2.92 -28.05 21.72
C GLU A 343 3.74 -29.34 21.62
N GLY A 344 4.67 -29.47 22.58
CA GLY A 344 5.14 -30.75 23.11
C GLY A 344 6.42 -31.36 22.53
N GLN A 345 6.91 -30.96 21.35
CA GLN A 345 8.07 -31.63 20.73
C GLN A 345 9.46 -31.07 21.12
N ASP A 346 9.54 -29.89 21.74
CA ASP A 346 10.81 -29.19 22.00
C ASP A 346 10.89 -28.53 23.41
N LEU A 347 10.30 -29.16 24.43
CA LEU A 347 10.29 -28.65 25.82
C LEU A 347 11.72 -28.39 26.36
N GLU A 348 12.68 -29.25 26.02
CA GLU A 348 14.08 -29.09 26.43
C GLU A 348 14.73 -27.86 25.78
N LYS A 349 14.40 -27.55 24.52
CA LYS A 349 14.88 -26.32 23.86
C LYS A 349 14.25 -25.08 24.48
N MET A 350 12.97 -25.14 24.84
CA MET A 350 12.26 -24.06 25.53
C MET A 350 12.88 -23.76 26.91
N ILE A 351 13.19 -24.80 27.69
CA ILE A 351 13.88 -24.65 28.99
C ILE A 351 15.27 -24.05 28.79
N LYS A 352 16.02 -24.51 27.79
CA LYS A 352 17.35 -23.97 27.47
C LYS A 352 17.30 -22.50 27.02
N LEU A 353 16.29 -22.13 26.23
CA LEU A 353 16.06 -20.74 25.84
C LEU A 353 15.72 -19.87 27.06
N ALA A 354 14.84 -20.34 27.94
CA ALA A 354 14.51 -19.64 29.17
C ALA A 354 15.73 -19.45 30.08
N SER A 355 16.63 -20.44 30.18
CA SER A 355 17.87 -20.29 30.96
C SER A 355 18.81 -19.23 30.36
N ILE A 356 18.89 -19.17 29.02
CA ILE A 356 19.70 -18.15 28.32
C ILE A 356 19.09 -16.77 28.53
N GLU A 357 17.76 -16.64 28.44
CA GLU A 357 17.06 -15.38 28.68
C GLU A 357 17.28 -14.86 30.10
N THR A 358 17.23 -15.74 31.11
CA THR A 358 17.55 -15.36 32.50
C THR A 358 19.00 -14.91 32.66
N GLU A 359 19.96 -15.60 32.03
CA GLU A 359 21.37 -15.22 32.09
C GLU A 359 21.63 -13.85 31.45
N GLN A 360 21.02 -13.59 30.29
CA GLN A 360 21.11 -12.29 29.62
C GLN A 360 20.47 -11.17 30.45
N ARG A 361 19.32 -11.44 31.08
CA ARG A 361 18.65 -10.49 31.96
C ARG A 361 19.53 -10.13 33.16
N ASP A 362 20.17 -11.10 33.79
CA ASP A 362 21.03 -10.88 34.95
C ASP A 362 22.30 -10.10 34.59
N MET A 363 22.89 -10.37 33.41
CA MET A 363 24.00 -9.57 32.89
C MET A 363 23.60 -8.12 32.67
N TYR A 364 22.43 -7.88 32.06
CA TYR A 364 21.92 -6.54 31.81
C TYR A 364 21.62 -5.78 33.11
N LEU A 365 21.02 -6.43 34.10
CA LEU A 365 20.73 -5.82 35.41
C LEU A 365 22.02 -5.40 36.12
N LYS A 366 23.08 -6.21 36.06
CA LYS A 366 24.40 -5.83 36.58
C LYS A 366 24.97 -4.62 35.86
N GLU A 367 24.90 -4.58 34.53
CA GLU A 367 25.40 -3.45 33.75
C GLU A 367 24.64 -2.15 34.09
N VAL A 368 23.32 -2.22 34.27
CA VAL A 368 22.50 -1.08 34.70
C VAL A 368 22.84 -0.64 36.13
N GLU A 369 23.08 -1.59 37.05
CA GLU A 369 23.53 -1.28 38.41
C GLU A 369 24.91 -0.64 38.45
N ASP A 370 25.85 -1.12 37.62
CA ASP A 370 27.18 -0.55 37.47
C ASP A 370 27.12 0.88 36.90
N ILE A 371 26.28 1.11 35.87
CA ILE A 371 26.03 2.45 35.32
C ILE A 371 25.42 3.35 36.40
N LYS A 372 24.46 2.84 37.18
CA LYS A 372 23.82 3.61 38.26
C LYS A 372 24.82 3.95 39.37
N GLN A 373 25.66 3.01 39.79
CA GLN A 373 26.72 3.26 40.78
C GLN A 373 27.76 4.23 40.27
N ASN A 374 28.18 4.13 39.00
CA ASN A 374 29.11 5.06 38.38
C ASN A 374 28.51 6.47 38.23
N THR A 375 27.23 6.58 37.91
CA THR A 375 26.53 7.87 37.81
C THR A 375 26.32 8.48 39.20
N MET A 376 26.04 7.66 40.22
CA MET A 376 25.82 8.09 41.61
C MET A 376 27.16 8.40 42.32
N SER A 377 28.26 7.74 41.96
CA SER A 377 29.61 8.09 42.42
C SER A 377 30.11 9.40 41.79
N LEU A 378 29.72 9.69 40.55
CA LEU A 378 29.89 11.01 39.91
C LEU A 378 29.00 12.10 40.53
N ALA A 379 27.82 11.75 41.06
CA ALA A 379 26.88 12.68 41.68
C ALA A 379 27.03 12.85 43.21
N THR A 380 27.89 12.06 43.87
CA THR A 380 28.17 12.20 45.32
C THR A 380 29.34 13.15 45.56
N PRO A 381 29.35 13.92 46.68
CA PRO A 381 30.39 14.90 47.00
C PRO A 381 31.71 14.24 47.46
N SER A 382 32.07 13.08 46.92
CA SER A 382 33.34 12.41 47.22
C SER A 382 34.53 13.12 46.55
N VAL A 383 34.30 13.79 45.40
CA VAL A 383 35.27 14.71 44.78
C VAL A 383 35.42 16.00 45.59
N VAL A 384 34.35 16.43 46.28
CA VAL A 384 34.40 17.58 47.20
C VAL A 384 35.17 17.23 48.49
N SER A 385 35.05 16.01 48.99
CA SER A 385 35.81 15.54 50.17
C SER A 385 37.32 15.45 49.91
N GLN A 386 37.73 14.99 48.72
CA GLN A 386 39.16 14.99 48.34
C GLN A 386 39.71 16.40 48.09
N GLY A 387 38.88 17.34 47.60
CA GLY A 387 39.25 18.76 47.50
C GLY A 387 39.38 19.47 48.85
N ILE A 388 38.53 19.14 49.83
CA ILE A 388 38.56 19.72 51.18
C ILE A 388 39.75 19.19 52.01
N PHE A 389 40.14 17.92 51.80
CA PHE A 389 41.35 17.36 52.43
C PHE A 389 42.65 17.98 51.88
N PHE A 390 42.71 18.30 50.59
CA PHE A 390 43.86 19.02 50.00
C PHE A 390 43.94 20.49 50.43
N SER A 391 42.79 21.17 50.61
CA SER A 391 42.72 22.55 51.11
C SER A 391 43.20 22.68 52.57
N SER A 392 42.87 21.71 53.42
CA SER A 392 43.25 21.73 54.84
C SER A 392 44.75 21.50 55.08
N TYR A 393 45.42 20.73 54.21
CA TYR A 393 46.88 20.53 54.24
C TYR A 393 47.66 21.77 53.75
N PHE A 394 47.11 22.56 52.82
CA PHE A 394 47.73 23.80 52.38
C PHE A 394 47.61 24.94 53.41
N PHE A 395 46.52 24.97 54.19
CA PHE A 395 46.31 26.00 55.21
C PHE A 395 47.19 25.80 56.47
N THR A 396 47.55 24.57 56.80
CA THR A 396 48.44 24.27 57.94
C THR A 396 49.91 24.57 57.65
N ILE A 397 50.34 24.55 56.38
CA ILE A 397 51.72 24.92 55.97
C ILE A 397 51.93 26.44 55.92
N SER A 398 50.86 27.26 55.81
CA SER A 398 50.98 28.73 55.82
C SER A 398 50.98 29.38 57.21
N ILE A 399 50.69 28.65 58.29
CA ILE A 399 50.68 29.19 59.67
C ILE A 399 52.03 28.93 60.40
N LEU A 400 52.96 28.21 59.79
CA LEU A 400 54.31 27.96 60.30
C LEU A 400 55.39 28.77 59.57
N LYS A 401 55.08 30.04 59.25
CA LYS A 401 56.03 31.02 58.72
C LYS A 401 55.89 32.37 59.40
#